data_AF-A0A1Z8MDZ2-F1
#
_entry.id   AF-A0A1Z8MDZ2-F1
#
_cell.length_a   1.000
_cell.length_b   1.000
_cell.length_c   1.000
_cell.angle_alpha   90.00
_cell.angle_beta   90.00
_cell.angle_gamma   90.00
#
_symmetry.space_group_name_H-M   'P 1'
#
loop_
_entity.id
_entity.type
_entity.pdbx_description
1 polymer ?
#
loop_
_entity_poly.entity_id
_entity_poly.type
_entity_poly.pdbx_seq_one_letter_code
_entity_poly.pdbx_strand_id
1 'polypeptide(L)' 'MNQVILHSKGHWLNFSQPVEVIQTSQLDQVVNTLNQVEQRVLADRYYAIGFIAYESASGF' A
#
# COMPACT_ATOMS: atom_id res chain seq x y z
N MET A 1 8.58 -7.19 11.18
CA MET A 1 8.80 -7.72 9.81
C MET A 1 7.55 -7.44 9.02
N ASN A 2 7.65 -6.65 7.95
CA ASN A 2 6.50 -6.37 7.07
C ASN A 2 6.58 -7.30 5.87
N GLN A 3 5.55 -8.12 5.68
CA GLN A 3 5.43 -9.07 4.57
C GLN A 3 4.04 -8.96 3.98
N VAL A 4 3.93 -9.12 2.65
CA VAL A 4 2.66 -9.17 1.94
C VAL A 4 2.64 -10.38 1.02
N ILE A 5 1.57 -11.16 1.11
CA ILE A 5 1.32 -12.31 0.26
C ILE A 5 0.18 -11.96 -0.70
N LEU A 6 0.42 -12.06 -2.00
CA LEU A 6 -0.57 -11.79 -3.03
C LEU A 6 -0.81 -13.05 -3.87
N HIS A 7 -2.07 -13.46 -4.02
CA HIS A 7 -2.43 -14.47 -5.01
C HIS A 7 -2.79 -13.80 -6.32
N SER A 8 -2.04 -14.09 -7.39
CA SER A 8 -2.26 -13.49 -8.71
C SER A 8 -2.03 -14.53 -9.81
N LYS A 9 -2.98 -14.64 -10.74
CA LYS A 9 -2.92 -15.55 -11.89
C LYS A 9 -2.59 -17.01 -11.55
N GLY A 10 -3.11 -17.50 -10.41
CA GLY A 10 -2.90 -18.87 -9.95
C GLY A 10 -1.58 -19.12 -9.23
N HIS A 11 -0.76 -18.08 -9.00
CA HIS A 11 0.49 -18.18 -8.25
C HIS A 11 0.46 -17.31 -7.00
N TRP A 12 1.21 -17.73 -5.98
CA TRP A 12 1.46 -16.95 -4.78
C TRP A 12 2.74 -16.13 -4.94
N LEU A 13 2.64 -14.82 -4.70
CA LEU A 13 3.74 -13.89 -4.68
C LEU A 13 4.01 -13.48 -3.24
N ASN A 14 5.26 -13.57 -2.81
CA ASN A 14 5.70 -13.15 -1.47
C ASN A 14 6.59 -11.92 -1.59
N PHE A 15 6.16 -10.83 -0.97
CA PHE A 15 6.90 -9.59 -0.86
C PHE A 15 7.37 -9.42 0.58
N SER A 16 8.69 -9.37 0.76
CA SER A 16 9.34 -9.24 2.06
C SER A 16 10.47 -8.22 1.95
N GLN A 17 10.89 -7.66 3.08
CA GLN A 17 11.95 -6.64 3.14
C GLN A 17 11.61 -5.37 2.32
N PRO A 18 10.56 -4.62 2.69
CA PRO A 18 10.19 -3.42 1.94
C PRO A 18 11.32 -2.37 2.01
N VAL A 19 11.53 -1.67 0.88
CA VAL A 19 12.44 -0.51 0.81
C VAL A 19 11.90 0.64 1.66
N GLU A 20 10.59 0.87 1.62
CA GLU A 20 9.89 1.89 2.39
C GLU A 20 8.49 1.39 2.75
N VAL A 21 8.00 1.77 3.93
CA VAL A 21 6.62 1.52 4.36
C VAL A 21 5.94 2.86 4.51
N ILE A 22 4.96 3.12 3.64
CA ILE A 22 4.18 4.36 3.63
C ILE A 22 2.78 4.03 4.19
N GLN A 23 2.33 4.77 5.20
CA GLN A 23 1.02 4.59 5.82
C GLN A 23 0.45 5.91 6.30
N THR A 24 -0.88 6.03 6.25
CA THR A 24 -1.60 7.14 6.89
C THR A 24 -2.93 6.64 7.46
N SER A 25 -3.36 7.23 8.57
CA SER A 25 -4.69 7.08 9.13
C SER A 25 -5.50 8.38 9.06
N GLN A 26 -4.94 9.44 8.47
CA GLN A 26 -5.59 10.73 8.30
C GLN A 26 -6.25 10.79 6.93
N LEU A 27 -7.57 11.02 6.89
CA LEU A 27 -8.38 10.98 5.67
C LEU A 27 -7.90 12.01 4.63
N ASP A 28 -7.57 13.22 5.08
CA ASP A 28 -7.05 14.31 4.26
C ASP A 28 -5.66 14.04 3.67
N GLN A 29 -4.93 13.06 4.24
CA GLN A 29 -3.61 12.68 3.78
C GLN A 29 -3.62 11.50 2.80
N VAL A 30 -4.76 10.82 2.60
CA VAL A 30 -4.83 9.61 1.75
C VAL A 30 -4.34 9.89 0.33
N VAL A 31 -4.82 10.97 -0.30
CA VAL A 31 -4.45 11.33 -1.67
C VAL A 31 -2.96 11.69 -1.76
N ASN A 32 -2.46 12.49 -0.82
CA ASN A 32 -1.03 12.85 -0.78
C ASN A 32 -0.14 11.63 -0.61
N THR A 33 -0.55 10.70 0.25
CA THR A 33 0.16 9.45 0.53
C THR A 33 0.20 8.56 -0.73
N LEU A 34 -0.92 8.47 -1.47
CA LEU A 34 -0.97 7.74 -2.74
C LEU A 34 -0.07 8.38 -3.80
N ASN A 35 -0.06 9.70 -3.92
CA ASN A 35 0.83 10.41 -4.83
C ASN A 35 2.31 10.14 -4.50
N GLN A 36 2.66 10.08 -3.21
CA GLN A 36 4.01 9.72 -2.78
C GLN A 36 4.38 8.30 -3.22
N VAL A 37 3.48 7.33 -3.05
CA VAL A 37 3.69 5.95 -3.50
C VAL A 37 3.91 5.91 -5.03
N GLU A 38 3.07 6.61 -5.79
CA GLU A 38 3.20 6.67 -7.26
C GLU A 38 4.54 7.27 -7.68
N GLN A 39 4.97 8.36 -7.05
CA GLN A 39 6.27 9.00 -7.33
C GLN A 39 7.43 8.02 -7.10
N ARG A 40 7.43 7.27 -5.99
CA ARG A 40 8.46 6.25 -5.71
C ARG A 40 8.47 5.14 -6.76
N VAL A 41 7.30 4.65 -7.15
CA VAL A 41 7.17 3.60 -8.17
C VAL A 41 7.73 4.07 -9.51
N LEU A 42 7.39 5.29 -9.92
CA LEU A 42 7.78 5.85 -11.22
C LEU A 42 9.25 6.26 -11.27
N ALA A 43 9.76 6.90 -10.21
CA ALA A 43 11.13 7.38 -10.16
C ALA A 43 12.14 6.23 -10.03
N ASP A 44 11.85 5.26 -9.16
CA ASP A 44 12.82 4.25 -8.74
C ASP A 44 12.54 2.86 -9.36
N ARG A 45 11.51 2.74 -10.21
CA ARG A 45 11.01 1.48 -10.79
C ARG A 45 10.65 0.43 -9.73
N TYR A 46 10.14 0.88 -8.60
CA TYR A 46 9.70 0.00 -7.52
C TYR A 46 8.32 -0.60 -7.78
N TYR A 47 8.03 -1.70 -7.09
CA TYR A 47 6.68 -2.23 -6.97
C TYR A 47 6.06 -1.72 -5.66
N ALA A 48 4.85 -1.19 -5.74
CA ALA A 48 4.05 -0.84 -4.56
C ALA A 48 2.95 -1.86 -4.32
N ILE A 49 2.76 -2.24 -3.06
CA ILE A 49 1.75 -3.19 -2.63
C ILE A 49 1.20 -2.73 -1.30
N GLY A 50 -0.13 -2.73 -1.18
CA GLY A 50 -0.82 -2.33 0.04
C GLY A 50 -2.32 -2.43 -0.13
N PHE A 51 -3.03 -1.88 0.85
CA PHE A 51 -4.48 -1.78 0.86
C PHE A 51 -4.88 -0.42 1.41
N ILE A 52 -6.08 0.02 1.06
CA ILE A 52 -6.75 1.13 1.73
C ILE A 52 -7.96 0.52 2.41
N ALA A 53 -8.01 0.64 3.73
CA ALA A 53 -9.18 0.27 4.50
C ALA A 53 -9.84 1.54 5.02
N TYR A 54 -11.16 1.58 4.91
CA TYR A 54 -11.99 2.61 5.53
C TYR A 54 -13.11 1.89 6.26
N GLU A 55 -13.26 2.18 7.55
CA GLU A 55 -14.41 1.70 8.30
C GLU A 55 -15.64 2.50 7.85
N SER A 56 -16.51 1.87 7.06
CA SER A 56 -17.77 2.49 6.59
C SER A 56 -18.88 2.49 7.66
N ALA A 57 -18.55 2.33 8.94
CA ALA A 57 -19.52 2.33 10.01
C ALA A 57 -19.66 3.74 10.62
N SER A 58 -20.68 4.49 10.22
CA SER A 58 -21.42 5.23 11.24
C SER A 58 -22.12 4.17 12.08
N GLY A 59 -21.46 3.69 13.13
CA GLY A 59 -22.21 3.14 14.24
C GLY A 59 -23.11 4.26 14.75
N PHE A 60 -24.41 4.14 14.46
CA PHE A 60 -25.54 5.02 14.85
C PHE A 60 -25.84 6.21 13.93
#